data_AF-A0A7Z9QGM1-F1
#
_entry.id   AF-A0A7Z9QGM1-F1
#
_cell.length_a   1.000
_cell.length_b   1.000
_cell.length_c   1.000
_cell.angle_alpha   90.00
_cell.angle_beta   90.00
_cell.angle_gamma   90.00
#
_symmetry.space_group_name_H-M   'P 1'
#
loop_
_entity.id
_entity.type
_entity.pdbx_description
1 polymer ?
#
loop_
_entity_poly.entity_id
_entity_poly.type
_entity_poly.pdbx_seq_one_letter_code
_entity_poly.pdbx_strand_id
1 'polypeptide(L)'
;MNHQKNLIYGLVVAAGFILVWIIYADQGIDPKPEIARDETPLILVDGKVPPKLSNFVAHMQYIDESTCLKCHATEREMNFGSGPMVVKKMPHEFRENCVSCHILPK
;
A
#
# COMPACT_ATOMS: atom_id res chain seq x y z
N MET A 1 -5.99 12.22 -60.26
CA MET A 1 -4.83 11.87 -59.41
C MET A 1 -4.97 12.32 -57.94
N ASN A 2 -5.64 13.44 -57.63
CA ASN A 2 -5.80 13.92 -56.24
C ASN A 2 -6.83 13.13 -55.42
N HIS A 3 -7.91 12.63 -56.05
CA HIS A 3 -8.96 11.90 -55.33
C HIS A 3 -8.47 10.56 -54.75
N GLN A 4 -7.72 9.78 -55.52
CA GLN A 4 -7.12 8.52 -55.04
C GLN A 4 -6.08 8.76 -53.95
N LYS A 5 -5.27 9.82 -54.06
CA LYS A 5 -4.30 10.19 -53.01
C LYS A 5 -5.02 10.57 -51.71
N ASN A 6 -6.08 11.36 -51.79
CA ASN A 6 -6.88 11.75 -50.63
C ASN A 6 -7.60 10.55 -49.98
N LEU A 7 -8.07 9.59 -50.78
CA LEU A 7 -8.63 8.32 -50.28
C LEU A 7 -7.58 7.49 -49.55
N ILE A 8 -6.37 7.38 -50.10
CA ILE A 8 -5.26 6.66 -49.46
C ILE A 8 -4.88 7.33 -48.15
N TYR A 9 -4.74 8.66 -48.12
CA TYR A 9 -4.44 9.38 -46.89
C TYR A 9 -5.53 9.22 -45.82
N GLY A 10 -6.81 9.23 -46.23
CA GLY A 10 -7.93 8.96 -45.33
C GLY A 10 -7.87 7.57 -44.71
N LEU A 11 -7.55 6.54 -45.51
CA LEU A 11 -7.39 5.17 -45.03
C LEU A 11 -6.24 5.02 -44.04
N VAL A 12 -5.10 5.67 -44.29
CA VAL A 12 -3.95 5.63 -43.38
C VAL A 12 -4.30 6.26 -42.03
N VAL A 13 -5.00 7.39 -42.03
CA VAL A 13 -5.45 8.06 -40.80
C VAL A 13 -6.45 7.19 -40.04
N ALA A 14 -7.44 6.62 -40.72
CA ALA A 14 -8.43 5.74 -40.11
C ALA A 14 -7.79 4.48 -39.48
N ALA A 15 -6.83 3.85 -40.19
CA ALA A 15 -6.09 2.70 -39.66
C ALA A 15 -5.28 3.06 -38.40
N GLY A 16 -4.69 4.26 -38.36
CA GLY A 16 -4.00 4.78 -37.17
C GLY A 16 -4.94 4.91 -35.97
N PHE A 17 -6.12 5.48 -36.16
CA PHE A 17 -7.13 5.58 -35.10
C PHE A 17 -7.60 4.21 -34.60
N ILE A 18 -7.84 3.26 -35.52
CA ILE A 18 -8.27 1.90 -35.17
C ILE A 18 -7.18 1.18 -34.34
N LEU A 19 -5.91 1.32 -34.71
CA LEU A 19 -4.80 0.72 -33.95
C LEU A 19 -4.69 1.28 -32.53
N VAL A 20 -4.76 2.60 -32.38
CA VAL A 20 -4.75 3.24 -31.06
C VAL A 20 -5.94 2.77 -30.22
N TRP A 21 -7.12 2.63 -30.85
CA TRP A 21 -8.33 2.19 -30.16
C TRP A 21 -8.25 0.73 -29.72
N ILE A 22 -7.69 -0.17 -30.54
CA ILE A 22 -7.45 -1.58 -30.19
C ILE A 22 -6.47 -1.67 -29.02
N ILE A 23 -5.37 -0.93 -29.05
CA ILE A 23 -4.39 -0.91 -27.93
C ILE A 23 -5.06 -0.41 -26.65
N TYR A 24 -5.85 0.66 -26.72
CA TYR A 24 -6.53 1.20 -25.55
C TYR A 24 -7.63 0.26 -25.00
N ALA A 25 -8.36 -0.42 -25.89
CA ALA A 25 -9.39 -1.40 -25.51
C ALA A 25 -8.78 -2.68 -24.91
N ASP A 26 -7.63 -3.14 -25.42
CA ASP A 26 -6.92 -4.32 -24.93
C ASP A 26 -6.14 -4.03 -23.63
N GLN A 27 -5.89 -2.76 -23.30
CA GLN A 27 -5.24 -2.38 -22.05
C GLN A 27 -6.06 -2.67 -20.79
N GLY A 28 -7.27 -3.24 -20.91
CA GLY A 28 -8.00 -3.78 -19.75
C GLY A 28 -8.17 -2.77 -18.63
N ILE A 29 -8.20 -1.46 -18.97
CA ILE A 29 -8.42 -0.39 -18.01
C ILE A 29 -9.91 -0.41 -17.70
N ASP A 30 -10.32 -1.39 -16.90
CA ASP A 30 -11.44 -1.20 -16.00
C ASP A 30 -11.14 0.10 -15.26
N PRO A 31 -12.00 1.12 -15.32
CA PRO A 31 -11.98 2.19 -14.33
C PRO A 31 -12.52 1.58 -13.04
N LYS A 32 -11.80 0.59 -12.50
CA LYS A 32 -12.03 0.10 -11.16
C LYS A 32 -11.67 1.29 -10.28
N PRO A 33 -12.63 1.87 -9.54
CA PRO A 33 -12.28 2.92 -8.60
C PRO A 33 -11.17 2.36 -7.72
N GLU A 34 -10.13 3.16 -7.55
CA GLU A 34 -8.88 2.86 -6.83
C GLU A 34 -9.16 2.73 -5.31
N ILE A 35 -10.12 1.88 -4.95
CA ILE A 35 -10.56 1.55 -3.61
C ILE A 35 -10.65 0.03 -3.49
N ALA A 36 -9.58 -0.65 -3.87
CA ALA A 36 -9.28 -1.96 -3.34
C ALA A 36 -7.82 -1.92 -2.93
N ARG A 37 -7.58 -1.21 -1.82
CA ARG A 37 -6.36 -1.33 -1.04
C ARG A 37 -6.17 -2.82 -0.74
N ASP A 38 -5.20 -3.43 -1.41
CA ASP A 38 -4.65 -4.73 -1.06
C ASP A 38 -3.86 -4.59 0.25
N GLU A 39 -4.59 -4.34 1.34
CA GLU A 39 -4.04 -4.43 2.68
C GLU A 39 -4.49 -5.78 3.21
N THR A 40 -3.55 -6.72 3.26
CA THR A 40 -3.67 -7.98 4.00
C THR A 40 -4.52 -7.77 5.25
N PRO A 41 -5.57 -8.60 5.47
CA PRO A 41 -6.61 -8.29 6.44
C PRO A 41 -5.98 -8.16 7.82
N LEU A 42 -5.89 -6.93 8.30
CA LEU A 42 -5.53 -6.63 9.67
C LEU A 42 -6.69 -7.14 10.54
N ILE A 43 -6.40 -8.10 11.41
CA ILE A 43 -7.38 -8.68 12.33
C ILE A 43 -7.89 -7.54 13.22
N LEU A 44 -9.21 -7.29 13.25
CA LEU A 44 -9.77 -6.28 14.15
C LEU A 44 -9.58 -6.73 15.60
N VAL A 45 -8.99 -5.86 16.42
CA VAL A 45 -8.88 -6.04 17.87
C VAL A 45 -9.72 -4.96 18.53
N ASP A 46 -10.78 -5.37 19.24
CA ASP A 46 -11.72 -4.46 19.93
C ASP A 46 -12.34 -3.40 19.01
N GLY A 47 -12.66 -3.78 17.77
CA GLY A 47 -13.23 -2.88 16.76
C GLY A 47 -12.23 -1.89 16.16
N LYS A 48 -10.94 -1.96 16.53
CA LYS A 48 -9.87 -1.12 15.98
C LYS A 48 -8.98 -1.94 15.05
N VAL A 49 -8.59 -1.33 13.94
CA VAL A 49 -7.63 -1.90 12.99
C VAL A 49 -6.22 -1.70 13.56
N PRO A 50 -5.41 -2.76 13.75
CA PRO A 50 -4.05 -2.61 14.21
C PRO A 50 -3.23 -1.79 13.20
N PRO A 51 -2.44 -0.81 13.64
CA PRO A 51 -1.62 -0.02 12.72
C PRO A 51 -0.57 -0.90 12.05
N LYS A 52 -0.33 -0.65 10.75
CA LYS A 52 0.89 -1.13 10.09
C LYS A 52 2.08 -0.50 10.81
N LEU A 53 3.06 -1.31 11.21
CA LEU A 53 4.28 -0.75 11.79
C LEU A 53 4.98 0.04 10.68
N SER A 54 5.20 1.32 10.94
CA SER A 54 5.93 2.19 10.02
C SER A 54 7.32 1.59 9.76
N ASN A 55 7.89 1.89 8.59
CA ASN A 55 9.27 1.53 8.26
C ASN A 55 10.25 2.44 9.02
N PHE A 56 10.20 2.34 10.34
CA PHE A 56 11.00 3.11 11.27
C PHE A 56 12.19 2.25 11.70
N VAL A 57 13.38 2.85 11.79
CA VAL A 57 14.64 2.11 12.04
C VAL A 57 14.60 1.30 13.34
N ALA A 58 13.83 1.73 14.35
CA ALA A 58 13.68 0.95 15.58
C ALA A 58 12.62 -0.17 15.51
N HIS A 59 11.76 -0.18 14.48
CA HIS A 59 10.93 -1.34 14.16
C HIS A 59 11.81 -2.36 13.43
N MET A 60 12.28 -3.36 14.17
CA MET A 60 13.15 -4.42 13.67
C MET A 60 12.32 -5.65 13.26
N GLN A 61 13.00 -6.69 12.75
CA GLN A 61 12.40 -8.01 12.60
C GLN A 61 11.90 -8.54 13.95
N TYR A 62 10.81 -9.30 13.91
CA TYR A 62 10.23 -9.89 15.11
C TYR A 62 11.16 -10.95 15.69
N ILE A 63 11.39 -10.85 17.00
CA ILE A 63 12.09 -11.86 17.80
C ILE A 63 11.09 -12.52 18.75
N ASP A 64 10.49 -11.70 19.62
CA ASP A 64 9.49 -12.08 20.60
C ASP A 64 8.66 -10.85 21.05
N GLU A 65 7.62 -11.10 21.83
CA GLU A 65 6.75 -10.07 22.38
C GLU A 65 7.50 -9.19 23.39
N SER A 66 8.45 -9.79 24.12
CA SER A 66 9.25 -9.09 25.13
C SER A 66 10.02 -7.91 24.50
N THR A 67 10.50 -8.09 23.26
CA THR A 67 11.22 -7.06 22.51
C THR A 67 10.30 -5.92 22.09
N CYS A 68 9.06 -6.20 21.65
CA CYS A 68 8.07 -5.17 21.36
C CYS A 68 7.66 -4.39 22.63
N LEU A 69 7.46 -5.11 23.73
CA LEU A 69 7.05 -4.54 25.01
C LEU A 69 8.11 -3.64 25.64
N LYS A 70 9.40 -3.81 25.29
CA LYS A 70 10.45 -2.88 25.73
C LYS A 70 10.04 -1.44 25.46
N CYS A 71 9.35 -1.15 24.36
CA CYS A 71 8.91 0.18 23.97
C CYS A 71 7.39 0.40 24.14
N HIS A 72 6.55 -0.60 23.91
CA HIS A 72 5.09 -0.44 23.85
C HIS A 72 4.31 -0.78 25.13
N ALA A 73 5.00 -1.19 26.20
CA ALA A 73 4.35 -1.46 27.50
C ALA A 73 3.71 -0.20 28.13
N THR A 74 4.29 0.98 27.87
CA THR A 74 3.86 2.28 28.43
C THR A 74 4.11 3.40 27.43
N GLU A 75 3.30 4.44 27.46
CA GLU A 75 3.53 5.63 26.66
C GLU A 75 4.69 6.43 27.24
N ARG A 76 5.68 6.77 26.40
CA ARG A 76 6.85 7.56 26.81
C ARG A 76 7.57 8.18 25.62
N GLU A 77 8.31 9.25 25.90
CA GLU A 77 9.22 9.85 24.93
C GLU A 77 10.53 9.08 24.88
N MET A 78 11.03 8.81 23.67
CA MET A 78 12.29 8.11 23.42
C MET A 78 13.04 8.82 22.29
N ASN A 79 14.37 8.77 22.33
CA ASN A 79 15.21 9.33 21.27
C ASN A 79 15.96 8.20 20.56
N PHE A 80 15.77 8.10 19.25
CA PHE A 80 16.38 7.08 18.39
C PHE A 80 17.41 7.67 17.41
N GLY A 81 18.00 8.83 17.76
CA GLY A 81 18.98 9.52 16.93
C GLY A 81 18.38 10.46 15.88
N SER A 82 17.10 10.31 15.53
CA SER A 82 16.36 11.22 14.64
C SER A 82 15.56 12.30 15.38
N GLY A 83 15.78 12.45 16.69
CA GLY A 83 15.04 13.36 17.57
C GLY A 83 14.06 12.64 18.51
N PRO A 84 13.42 13.40 19.41
CA PRO A 84 12.45 12.85 20.36
C PRO A 84 11.19 12.37 19.65
N MET A 85 10.75 11.16 19.99
CA MET A 85 9.49 10.57 19.52
C MET A 85 8.71 9.98 20.67
N VAL A 86 7.39 10.18 20.63
CA VAL A 86 6.48 9.59 21.61
C VAL A 86 6.10 8.19 21.15
N VAL A 87 6.60 7.18 21.86
CA VAL A 87 6.16 5.80 21.69
C VAL A 87 4.86 5.61 22.47
N LYS A 88 3.82 5.13 21.79
CA LYS A 88 2.50 4.92 22.38
C LYS A 88 2.38 3.56 23.05
N LYS A 89 1.67 3.52 24.18
CA LYS A 89 1.22 2.28 24.82
C LYS A 89 0.25 1.54 23.90
N MET A 90 0.26 0.20 23.93
CA MET A 90 -0.77 -0.61 23.27
C MET A 90 -2.18 -0.21 23.77
N PRO A 91 -3.16 0.02 22.87
CA PRO A 91 -4.52 0.43 23.23
C PRO A 91 -5.45 -0.76 23.55
N HIS A 92 -4.90 -1.96 23.65
CA HIS A 92 -5.60 -3.22 23.91
C HIS A 92 -4.87 -4.01 25.00
N GLU A 93 -5.52 -5.03 25.54
CA GLU A 93 -4.90 -5.97 26.48
C GLU A 93 -3.74 -6.73 25.83
N PHE A 94 -2.80 -7.21 26.64
CA PHE A 94 -1.65 -7.97 26.15
C PHE A 94 -2.09 -9.25 25.42
N ARG A 95 -1.42 -9.54 24.30
CA ARG A 95 -1.61 -10.77 23.51
C ARG A 95 -0.26 -11.27 23.03
N GLU A 96 -0.13 -12.59 22.97
CA GLU A 96 1.03 -13.25 22.39
C GLU A 96 1.08 -13.06 20.87
N ASN A 97 2.27 -13.22 20.31
CA ASN A 97 2.59 -13.12 18.89
C ASN A 97 2.13 -11.81 18.25
N CYS A 98 2.87 -10.72 18.52
CA CYS A 98 2.52 -9.38 18.02
C CYS A 98 2.32 -9.36 16.50
N VAL A 99 3.14 -10.11 15.75
CA VAL A 99 3.07 -10.14 14.27
C VAL A 99 1.90 -10.91 13.69
N SER A 100 1.13 -11.62 14.52
CA SER A 100 -0.15 -12.20 14.10
C SER A 100 -1.14 -11.14 13.64
N CYS A 101 -1.09 -9.94 14.24
CA CYS A 101 -1.98 -8.81 13.95
C CYS A 101 -1.21 -7.59 13.42
N HIS A 102 0.06 -7.43 13.79
CA HIS A 102 0.90 -6.30 13.41
C HIS A 102 1.88 -6.65 12.29
N ILE A 103 1.64 -6.14 11.10
CA ILE A 103 2.51 -6.38 9.94
C ILE A 103 3.81 -5.60 10.10
N LEU A 104 4.94 -6.30 10.01
CA LEU A 104 6.27 -5.69 10.01
C LEU A 104 6.62 -5.08 8.64
N PRO A 105 7.41 -4.00 8.62
CA PRO A 105 8.02 -3.52 7.38
C PRO A 105 8.88 -4.63 6.75
N LYS A 106 8.83 -4.73 5.42
CA LYS A 106 9.67 -5.63 4.61
C LYS A 106 11.04 -5.05 4.36
#